data_AF-A0A7V8XXP2-F1
#
_entry.id   AF-A0A7V8XXP2-F1
#
_cell.length_a   1.000
_cell.length_b   1.000
_cell.length_c   1.000
_cell.angle_alpha   90.00
_cell.angle_beta   90.00
_cell.angle_gamma   90.00
#
_symmetry.space_group_name_H-M   'P 1'
#
loop_
_entity.id
_entity.type
_entity.pdbx_description
1 polymer ?
#
loop_
_entity_poly.entity_id
_entity_poly.type
_entity_poly.pdbx_seq_one_letter_code
_entity_poly.pdbx_strand_id
1 'polypeptide(L)'
;MERDKDDQSTWSRRDVVRIGGLATAAGVFGGADLVGASPVAQARAIQGADVYTRIGVRPFINLTGTLTINGGALSLPEVRDAEHQAAGFAVNIDELMERVGARIAELMGCEGAIVTAGASAALTHATAACIAGADPELIQQLPDLTGLKDEVIIPRESRNVYDQAFRGLSVRMVEVDTQAAFHAALGPRTAMVAVLGTGEARGPLRLEEMAAAARKAGVPVAVDAAAELPQRPNPYLTRGADLVAYSGGKVIRGPQCAGLLLGRKDLVWAAFMHSAPHHSFGRPMKVGKEEIMGMLTAVEMLMARGIEVDYRRWRAWLQEISDTLTRLPGVRTEINDPAGASPFPTMMVEWDPARNGITAGEVHAQLMDGDPRIQSHASGDGYSFRVRPAAMKPGDAALAGRRIAEVLAKAPAGVTEKGLARPVADLSGRWEVDLEYTRGKARHRLFLEMNGNKLEGTHTGRSLDGPLSGTVDGERVRMRSSLPYEGSDVGFVFEGQAGEQSMQGEVSLGEYGTARWTARRLKTGEA
;
A
#
# COMPACT_ATOMS: atom_id res chain seq x y z
N MET A 1 73.64 -9.68 2.91
CA MET A 1 73.07 -10.64 1.96
C MET A 1 71.62 -10.23 1.77
N GLU A 2 71.41 -9.27 0.86
CA GLU A 2 70.82 -9.49 -0.48
C GLU A 2 69.28 -9.52 -0.37
N ARG A 3 68.62 -8.35 -0.49
CA ARG A 3 68.14 -7.63 -1.70
C ARG A 3 66.86 -8.23 -2.28
N ASP A 4 65.75 -7.50 -2.09
CA ASP A 4 64.75 -7.06 -3.10
C ASP A 4 63.64 -6.31 -2.34
N LYS A 5 63.50 -4.97 -2.38
CA LYS A 5 63.07 -4.02 -3.42
C LYS A 5 61.68 -4.29 -4.04
N ASP A 6 60.74 -3.46 -3.60
CA ASP A 6 59.60 -2.83 -4.27
C ASP A 6 59.05 -3.44 -5.57
N ASP A 7 57.73 -3.65 -5.64
CA ASP A 7 56.91 -2.81 -6.54
C ASP A 7 55.41 -2.82 -6.16
N GLN A 8 54.86 -1.62 -5.97
CA GLN A 8 53.42 -1.36 -5.88
C GLN A 8 52.89 -1.17 -7.29
N SER A 9 52.09 -2.11 -7.81
CA SER A 9 51.43 -1.93 -9.10
C SER A 9 50.20 -1.03 -8.96
N THR A 10 50.40 0.27 -9.14
CA THR A 10 49.35 1.24 -9.41
C THR A 10 48.76 1.01 -10.79
N TRP A 11 47.47 0.67 -10.88
CA TRP A 11 46.76 0.57 -12.14
C TRP A 11 46.49 1.97 -12.69
N SER A 12 47.01 2.27 -13.88
CA SER A 12 46.74 3.53 -14.55
C SER A 12 45.40 3.49 -15.27
N ARG A 13 44.73 4.65 -15.39
CA ARG A 13 43.45 4.81 -16.12
C ARG A 13 43.51 4.44 -17.62
N ARG A 14 44.68 4.05 -18.16
CA ARG A 14 44.84 3.57 -19.54
C ARG A 14 44.81 2.05 -19.68
N ASP A 15 44.94 1.28 -18.60
CA ASP A 15 45.00 -0.19 -18.66
C ASP A 15 43.61 -0.85 -18.67
N VAL A 16 42.57 -0.14 -18.19
CA VAL A 16 41.17 -0.60 -18.23
C VAL A 16 40.53 -0.50 -19.63
N VAL A 17 41.14 0.25 -20.56
CA VAL A 17 40.57 0.46 -21.91
C VAL A 17 41.06 -0.57 -22.95
N ARG A 18 41.96 -1.50 -22.58
CA ARG A 18 42.50 -2.50 -23.53
C ARG A 18 41.91 -3.91 -23.45
N ILE A 19 40.91 -4.15 -22.58
CA ILE A 19 40.17 -5.44 -22.54
C ILE A 19 38.87 -5.38 -23.39
N GLY A 20 38.59 -4.26 -24.05
CA GLY A 20 37.36 -4.02 -24.82
C GLY A 20 37.48 -4.15 -26.34
N GLY A 21 38.55 -4.71 -26.90
CA GLY A 21 38.68 -4.77 -28.36
C GLY A 21 39.69 -5.78 -28.85
N LEU A 22 39.20 -6.95 -29.29
CA LEU A 22 39.65 -7.73 -30.46
C LEU A 22 39.17 -9.18 -30.34
N ALA A 23 38.09 -9.52 -31.06
CA ALA A 23 37.94 -10.81 -31.76
C ALA A 23 36.64 -10.81 -32.59
N THR A 24 36.62 -10.07 -33.69
CA THR A 24 35.83 -10.40 -34.88
C THR A 24 36.68 -11.30 -35.78
N ALA A 25 36.23 -12.52 -36.07
CA ALA A 25 36.24 -13.14 -37.41
C ALA A 25 35.82 -14.62 -37.36
N ALA A 26 34.62 -14.92 -37.90
CA ALA A 26 34.39 -15.90 -38.97
C ALA A 26 32.93 -16.40 -38.96
N GLY A 27 32.17 -16.11 -40.01
CA GLY A 27 30.83 -16.66 -40.22
C GLY A 27 29.94 -15.80 -41.11
N VAL A 28 30.23 -15.80 -42.42
CA VAL A 28 29.45 -15.13 -43.48
C VAL A 28 28.17 -15.93 -43.75
N PHE A 29 27.00 -15.26 -43.74
CA PHE A 29 25.93 -15.27 -44.76
C PHE A 29 24.59 -14.83 -44.14
N GLY A 30 24.04 -13.71 -44.62
CA GLY A 30 22.65 -13.28 -44.35
C GLY A 30 22.56 -11.86 -43.77
N GLY A 31 22.43 -10.86 -44.65
CA GLY A 31 22.39 -9.45 -44.28
C GLY A 31 21.19 -9.05 -43.41
N ALA A 32 21.49 -8.31 -42.35
CA ALA A 32 20.67 -7.22 -41.83
C ALA A 32 21.64 -6.22 -41.20
N ASP A 33 21.66 -4.99 -41.72
CA ASP A 33 22.40 -3.88 -41.16
C ASP A 33 21.94 -3.62 -39.72
N LEU A 34 22.66 -4.18 -38.74
CA LEU A 34 22.59 -3.75 -37.34
C LEU A 34 23.39 -2.45 -37.22
N VAL A 35 22.84 -1.37 -37.78
CA VAL A 35 23.27 -0.02 -37.41
C VAL A 35 22.82 0.21 -35.98
N GLY A 36 23.69 -0.10 -35.02
CA GLY A 36 23.53 0.34 -33.64
C GLY A 36 23.36 1.86 -33.63
N ALA A 37 22.18 2.33 -33.23
CA ALA A 37 21.92 3.76 -33.13
C ALA A 37 22.99 4.42 -32.25
N SER A 38 23.56 5.54 -32.71
CA SER A 38 24.52 6.35 -31.95
C SER A 38 23.99 6.62 -30.53
N PRO A 39 24.84 6.68 -29.49
CA PRO A 39 24.42 7.02 -28.13
C PRO A 39 23.56 8.31 -28.06
N VAL A 40 23.78 9.24 -28.98
CA VAL A 40 23.00 10.49 -29.10
C VAL A 40 21.60 10.24 -29.69
N ALA A 41 21.47 9.31 -30.63
CA ALA A 41 20.18 8.91 -31.20
C ALA A 41 19.38 8.06 -30.20
N GLN A 42 20.04 7.20 -29.42
CA GLN A 42 19.42 6.50 -28.30
C GLN A 42 18.99 7.48 -27.20
N ALA A 43 19.83 8.46 -26.84
CA ALA A 43 19.46 9.50 -25.89
C ALA A 43 18.27 10.36 -26.36
N ARG A 44 18.17 10.66 -27.66
CA ARG A 44 17.01 11.37 -28.25
C ARG A 44 15.75 10.52 -28.33
N ALA A 45 15.86 9.23 -28.64
CA ALA A 45 14.74 8.30 -28.58
C ALA A 45 14.22 8.12 -27.14
N ILE A 46 15.15 8.12 -26.16
CA ILE A 46 14.83 8.17 -24.74
C ILE A 46 14.10 9.48 -24.41
N GLN A 47 14.49 10.64 -24.96
CA GLN A 47 13.81 11.92 -24.67
C GLN A 47 12.35 12.00 -25.17
N GLY A 48 11.96 11.24 -26.21
CA GLY A 48 10.62 11.30 -26.81
C GLY A 48 9.56 10.38 -26.17
N ALA A 49 9.97 9.30 -25.48
CA ALA A 49 9.06 8.37 -24.81
C ALA A 49 8.64 8.91 -23.41
N ASP A 50 7.50 8.46 -22.86
CA ASP A 50 7.13 8.76 -21.46
C ASP A 50 8.13 8.14 -20.47
N VAL A 51 8.29 8.73 -19.27
CA VAL A 51 9.29 8.29 -18.28
C VAL A 51 9.18 6.81 -17.92
N TYR A 52 7.97 6.23 -17.93
CA TYR A 52 7.75 4.82 -17.63
C TYR A 52 8.01 3.91 -18.84
N THR A 53 7.58 4.32 -20.05
CA THR A 53 7.72 3.46 -21.23
C THR A 53 9.17 3.27 -21.66
N ARG A 54 10.04 4.24 -21.36
CA ARG A 54 11.51 4.13 -21.52
C ARG A 54 12.11 2.92 -20.79
N ILE A 55 11.51 2.47 -19.69
CA ILE A 55 11.97 1.33 -18.88
C ILE A 55 11.05 0.11 -19.02
N GLY A 56 10.18 0.08 -20.03
CA GLY A 56 9.26 -1.04 -20.28
C GLY A 56 8.03 -1.08 -19.38
N VAL A 57 7.77 -0.05 -18.58
CA VAL A 57 6.57 0.05 -17.74
C VAL A 57 5.47 0.74 -18.54
N ARG A 58 4.30 0.09 -18.69
CA ARG A 58 3.12 0.64 -19.34
C ARG A 58 2.24 1.39 -18.31
N PRO A 59 2.08 2.72 -18.41
CA PRO A 59 1.12 3.46 -17.60
C PRO A 59 -0.31 2.96 -17.83
N PHE A 60 -1.19 3.26 -16.89
CA PHE A 60 -2.61 2.93 -16.97
C PHE A 60 -3.48 4.07 -16.44
N ILE A 61 -4.74 4.09 -16.85
CA ILE A 61 -5.77 4.91 -16.21
C ILE A 61 -6.13 4.27 -14.88
N ASN A 62 -5.97 5.02 -13.78
CA ASN A 62 -6.17 4.51 -12.43
C ASN A 62 -7.58 4.82 -11.92
N LEU A 63 -8.46 3.80 -11.90
CA LEU A 63 -9.81 3.87 -11.34
C LEU A 63 -9.89 3.33 -9.90
N THR A 64 -8.74 3.03 -9.29
CA THR A 64 -8.69 2.46 -7.93
C THR A 64 -8.55 3.51 -6.83
N GLY A 65 -8.41 4.78 -7.20
CA GLY A 65 -8.20 5.87 -6.27
C GLY A 65 -6.74 5.90 -5.80
N THR A 66 -6.53 5.99 -4.50
CA THR A 66 -5.25 6.41 -3.91
C THR A 66 -4.39 5.24 -3.42
N LEU A 67 -4.49 4.06 -4.05
CA LEU A 67 -3.70 2.89 -3.67
C LEU A 67 -2.21 3.11 -3.95
N THR A 68 -1.36 2.78 -2.97
CA THR A 68 0.10 2.95 -3.02
C THR A 68 0.73 2.21 -4.19
N ILE A 69 0.36 0.93 -4.40
CA ILE A 69 0.87 0.11 -5.52
C ILE A 69 0.58 0.74 -6.89
N ASN A 70 -0.43 1.60 -6.97
CA ASN A 70 -0.84 2.29 -8.20
C ASN A 70 -0.39 3.76 -8.25
N GLY A 71 0.48 4.19 -7.34
CA GLY A 71 1.06 5.54 -7.32
C GLY A 71 0.22 6.63 -6.64
N GLY A 72 -0.83 6.26 -5.88
CA GLY A 72 -1.64 7.24 -5.16
C GLY A 72 -2.45 8.18 -6.06
N ALA A 73 -2.82 9.36 -5.54
CA ALA A 73 -3.38 10.45 -6.34
C ALA A 73 -2.27 11.20 -7.08
N LEU A 74 -2.61 11.72 -8.27
CA LEU A 74 -1.70 12.58 -9.01
C LEU A 74 -1.53 13.92 -8.31
N SER A 75 -0.28 14.27 -8.00
CA SER A 75 0.09 15.54 -7.40
C SER A 75 -0.35 16.72 -8.26
N LEU A 76 -0.69 17.84 -7.62
CA LEU A 76 -1.08 19.05 -8.32
C LEU A 76 0.07 19.62 -9.18
N PRO A 77 -0.22 20.33 -10.28
CA PRO A 77 0.81 21.06 -11.03
C PRO A 77 1.69 21.94 -10.15
N GLU A 78 1.09 22.67 -9.21
CA GLU A 78 1.77 23.58 -8.27
C GLU A 78 2.71 22.81 -7.35
N VAL A 79 2.30 21.61 -6.89
CA VAL A 79 3.13 20.74 -6.05
C VAL A 79 4.37 20.27 -6.81
N ARG A 80 4.21 19.81 -8.05
CA ARG A 80 5.33 19.35 -8.89
C ARG A 80 6.29 20.48 -9.23
N ASP A 81 5.77 21.69 -9.43
CA ASP A 81 6.58 22.88 -9.66
C ASP A 81 7.40 23.26 -8.42
N ALA A 82 6.77 23.24 -7.23
CA ALA A 82 7.48 23.48 -5.96
C ALA A 82 8.57 22.43 -5.69
N GLU A 83 8.30 21.15 -5.93
CA GLU A 83 9.30 20.07 -5.85
C GLU A 83 10.47 20.33 -6.81
N HIS A 84 10.17 20.70 -8.06
CA HIS A 84 11.17 20.99 -9.07
C HIS A 84 12.07 22.18 -8.69
N GLN A 85 11.48 23.27 -8.18
CA GLN A 85 12.23 24.42 -7.71
C GLN A 85 13.08 24.08 -6.49
N ALA A 86 12.50 23.37 -5.50
CA ALA A 86 13.20 22.96 -4.29
C ALA A 86 14.45 22.12 -4.60
N ALA A 87 14.40 21.28 -5.65
CA ALA A 87 15.52 20.46 -6.10
C ALA A 87 16.80 21.27 -6.40
N GLY A 88 16.67 22.54 -6.81
CA GLY A 88 17.79 23.40 -7.20
C GLY A 88 18.62 24.01 -6.06
N PHE A 89 18.20 23.87 -4.80
CA PHE A 89 18.83 24.56 -3.66
C PHE A 89 19.27 23.61 -2.55
N ALA A 90 20.32 23.97 -1.82
CA ALA A 90 20.69 23.35 -0.53
C ALA A 90 20.17 24.22 0.62
N VAL A 91 19.63 23.59 1.67
CA VAL A 91 19.07 24.24 2.86
C VAL A 91 19.35 23.42 4.11
N ASN A 92 19.33 24.04 5.28
CA ASN A 92 19.28 23.33 6.55
C ASN A 92 17.86 22.75 6.76
N ILE A 93 17.76 21.45 7.02
CA ILE A 93 16.46 20.76 7.14
C ILE A 93 15.75 21.11 8.44
N ASP A 94 16.47 21.44 9.52
CA ASP A 94 15.86 21.86 10.78
C ASP A 94 15.20 23.25 10.63
N GLU A 95 15.92 24.19 10.00
CA GLU A 95 15.36 25.51 9.65
C GLU A 95 14.16 25.36 8.69
N LEU A 96 14.27 24.49 7.69
CA LEU A 96 13.19 24.22 6.76
C LEU A 96 11.95 23.67 7.47
N MET A 97 12.12 22.64 8.30
CA MET A 97 11.02 21.98 9.00
C MET A 97 10.36 22.92 10.01
N GLU A 98 11.12 23.75 10.72
CA GLU A 98 10.54 24.75 11.63
C GLU A 98 9.61 25.71 10.88
N ARG A 99 10.05 26.25 9.73
CA ARG A 99 9.26 27.22 8.95
C ARG A 99 8.07 26.58 8.24
N VAL A 100 8.28 25.43 7.62
CA VAL A 100 7.22 24.68 6.94
C VAL A 100 6.18 24.20 7.95
N GLY A 101 6.63 23.65 9.07
CA GLY A 101 5.78 23.20 10.17
C GLY A 101 4.93 24.32 10.75
N ALA A 102 5.52 25.49 11.02
CA ALA A 102 4.76 26.65 11.49
C ALA A 102 3.66 27.08 10.50
N ARG A 103 3.98 27.11 9.19
CA ARG A 103 3.01 27.47 8.15
C ARG A 103 1.88 26.45 8.01
N ILE A 104 2.20 25.16 8.01
CA ILE A 104 1.18 24.10 7.97
C ILE A 104 0.30 24.16 9.23
N ALA A 105 0.89 24.36 10.40
CA ALA A 105 0.16 24.48 11.66
C ALA A 105 -0.83 25.66 11.64
N GLU A 106 -0.41 26.82 11.12
CA GLU A 106 -1.26 27.99 10.90
C GLU A 106 -2.44 27.66 9.98
N LEU A 107 -2.19 27.00 8.85
CA LEU A 107 -3.21 26.62 7.86
C LEU A 107 -4.21 25.61 8.41
N MET A 108 -3.74 24.65 9.21
CA MET A 108 -4.54 23.57 9.79
C MET A 108 -5.20 23.94 11.13
N GLY A 109 -4.80 25.05 11.74
CA GLY A 109 -5.31 25.48 13.04
C GLY A 109 -4.88 24.57 14.19
N CYS A 110 -3.61 24.16 14.21
CA CYS A 110 -3.02 23.35 15.29
C CYS A 110 -1.74 24.00 15.85
N GLU A 111 -1.19 23.45 16.94
CA GLU A 111 -0.03 24.05 17.62
C GLU A 111 1.31 23.79 16.92
N GLY A 112 1.44 22.62 16.30
CA GLY A 112 2.63 22.21 15.55
C GLY A 112 2.29 21.27 14.41
N ALA A 113 3.19 21.23 13.43
CA ALA A 113 3.14 20.30 12.31
C ALA A 113 4.56 19.94 11.86
N ILE A 114 4.75 18.71 11.39
CA ILE A 114 5.96 18.29 10.66
C ILE A 114 5.55 17.51 9.40
N VAL A 115 6.42 17.50 8.40
CA VAL A 115 6.30 16.66 7.20
C VAL A 115 7.14 15.39 7.39
N THR A 116 6.62 14.24 6.97
CA THR A 116 7.24 12.92 7.17
C THR A 116 7.23 12.09 5.89
N ALA A 117 7.98 10.98 5.86
CA ALA A 117 7.96 10.01 4.77
C ALA A 117 6.69 9.14 4.81
N GLY A 118 5.53 9.77 4.63
CA GLY A 118 4.23 9.13 4.70
C GLY A 118 3.64 9.15 6.10
N ALA A 119 2.34 8.83 6.19
CA ALA A 119 1.62 8.77 7.46
C ALA A 119 2.15 7.65 8.38
N SER A 120 2.62 6.54 7.82
CA SER A 120 3.24 5.47 8.60
C SER A 120 4.51 5.95 9.32
N ALA A 121 5.37 6.75 8.65
CA ALA A 121 6.52 7.37 9.31
C ALA A 121 6.09 8.38 10.38
N ALA A 122 5.03 9.17 10.14
CA ALA A 122 4.47 10.07 11.14
C ALA A 122 4.03 9.32 12.41
N LEU A 123 3.34 8.19 12.26
CA LEU A 123 2.93 7.35 13.38
C LEU A 123 4.14 6.76 14.10
N THR A 124 5.16 6.26 13.39
CA THR A 124 6.38 5.76 14.02
C THR A 124 7.12 6.85 14.80
N HIS A 125 7.28 8.05 14.22
CA HIS A 125 7.92 9.18 14.91
C HIS A 125 7.12 9.62 16.14
N ALA A 126 5.78 9.64 16.04
CA ALA A 126 4.90 9.90 17.17
C ALA A 126 5.07 8.86 18.28
N THR A 127 5.12 7.57 17.93
CA THR A 127 5.35 6.49 18.89
C THR A 127 6.70 6.64 19.58
N ALA A 128 7.77 6.90 18.83
CA ALA A 128 9.10 7.12 19.38
C ALA A 128 9.13 8.31 20.36
N ALA A 129 8.46 9.42 20.00
CA ALA A 129 8.31 10.59 20.87
C ALA A 129 7.52 10.28 22.15
N CYS A 130 6.46 9.47 22.07
CA CYS A 130 5.68 9.06 23.23
C CYS A 130 6.42 8.09 24.17
N ILE A 131 7.40 7.35 23.65
CA ILE A 131 8.25 6.43 24.44
C ILE A 131 9.42 7.17 25.11
N ALA A 132 10.21 7.88 24.30
CA ALA A 132 11.53 8.40 24.68
C ALA A 132 11.57 9.94 24.83
N GLY A 133 10.51 10.64 24.43
CA GLY A 133 10.47 12.10 24.46
C GLY A 133 11.56 12.72 23.59
N ALA A 134 12.21 13.75 24.13
CA ALA A 134 13.26 14.53 23.49
C ALA A 134 14.66 14.28 24.11
N ASP A 135 14.82 13.24 24.93
CA ASP A 135 16.09 12.88 25.57
C ASP A 135 17.01 12.17 24.55
N PRO A 136 18.19 12.73 24.19
CA PRO A 136 19.09 12.11 23.23
C PRO A 136 19.56 10.70 23.62
N GLU A 137 19.75 10.40 24.91
CA GLU A 137 20.18 9.08 25.35
C GLU A 137 19.06 8.05 25.10
N LEU A 138 17.82 8.39 25.44
CA LEU A 138 16.66 7.54 25.19
C LEU A 138 16.35 7.42 23.70
N ILE A 139 16.56 8.48 22.90
CA ILE A 139 16.44 8.43 21.44
C ILE A 139 17.40 7.39 20.85
N GLN A 140 18.65 7.34 21.33
CA GLN A 140 19.64 6.35 20.87
C GLN A 140 19.35 4.93 21.35
N GLN A 141 18.66 4.78 22.50
CA GLN A 141 18.31 3.47 23.04
C GLN A 141 17.31 2.70 22.14
N LEU A 142 16.43 3.42 21.43
CA LEU A 142 15.41 2.78 20.59
C LEU A 142 16.05 1.89 19.50
N PRO A 143 15.51 0.68 19.27
CA PRO A 143 14.21 0.16 19.74
C PRO A 143 14.28 -0.73 20.99
N ASP A 144 15.35 -0.67 21.80
CA ASP A 144 15.39 -1.34 23.11
C ASP A 144 14.54 -0.55 24.11
N LEU A 145 13.44 -1.16 24.57
CA LEU A 145 12.48 -0.52 25.47
C LEU A 145 12.78 -0.81 26.95
N THR A 146 13.95 -1.36 27.30
CA THR A 146 14.33 -1.66 28.69
C THR A 146 14.22 -0.40 29.56
N GLY A 147 13.36 -0.44 30.59
CA GLY A 147 13.11 0.71 31.48
C GLY A 147 12.22 1.81 30.90
N LEU A 148 11.71 1.64 29.69
CA LEU A 148 10.81 2.58 29.01
C LEU A 148 9.38 2.04 28.96
N LYS A 149 8.46 2.88 28.50
CA LYS A 149 7.08 2.50 28.21
C LYS A 149 7.04 1.62 26.97
N ASP A 150 6.32 0.49 27.03
CA ASP A 150 6.37 -0.57 26.02
C ASP A 150 4.98 -0.97 25.48
N GLU A 151 3.92 -0.22 25.80
CA GLU A 151 2.56 -0.53 25.39
C GLU A 151 1.91 0.58 24.55
N VAL A 152 1.24 0.16 23.47
CA VAL A 152 0.32 1.00 22.69
C VAL A 152 -1.08 0.41 22.82
N ILE A 153 -2.01 1.15 23.42
CA ILE A 153 -3.41 0.74 23.52
C ILE A 153 -4.11 1.09 22.21
N ILE A 154 -4.92 0.17 21.68
CA ILE A 154 -5.61 0.36 20.41
C ILE A 154 -7.00 -0.30 20.44
N PRO A 155 -8.09 0.41 20.06
CA PRO A 155 -9.40 -0.21 19.90
C PRO A 155 -9.39 -1.28 18.81
N ARG A 156 -10.18 -2.35 18.97
CA ARG A 156 -10.31 -3.42 17.98
C ARG A 156 -10.63 -2.88 16.57
N GLU A 157 -11.54 -1.93 16.45
CA GLU A 157 -11.96 -1.35 15.16
C GLU A 157 -10.90 -0.47 14.51
N SER A 158 -9.81 -0.19 15.25
CA SER A 158 -8.64 0.55 14.79
C SER A 158 -7.48 -0.33 14.34
N ARG A 159 -7.47 -1.63 14.66
CA ARG A 159 -6.45 -2.58 14.20
C ARG A 159 -6.44 -2.67 12.67
N ASN A 160 -5.26 -2.59 12.07
CA ASN A 160 -5.08 -2.80 10.63
C ASN A 160 -3.62 -3.18 10.28
N VAL A 161 -3.32 -3.35 8.99
CA VAL A 161 -1.97 -3.67 8.47
C VAL A 161 -0.88 -2.66 8.89
N TYR A 162 -1.25 -1.41 9.20
CA TYR A 162 -0.33 -0.35 9.60
C TYR A 162 0.02 -0.37 11.09
N ASP A 163 -0.46 -1.35 11.87
CA ASP A 163 0.05 -1.64 13.22
C ASP A 163 1.59 -1.73 13.25
N GLN A 164 2.20 -2.12 12.12
CA GLN A 164 3.65 -2.16 11.92
C GLN A 164 4.34 -0.81 12.22
N ALA A 165 3.66 0.33 12.00
CA ALA A 165 4.20 1.66 12.28
C ALA A 165 4.51 1.86 13.77
N PHE A 166 3.73 1.22 14.64
CA PHE A 166 3.93 1.23 16.09
C PHE A 166 4.92 0.12 16.49
N ARG A 167 4.62 -1.12 16.08
CA ARG A 167 5.37 -2.34 16.45
C ARG A 167 6.82 -2.35 16.01
N GLY A 168 7.18 -1.57 15.00
CA GLY A 168 8.58 -1.39 14.57
C GLY A 168 9.51 -0.92 15.70
N LEU A 169 8.96 -0.27 16.73
CA LEU A 169 9.67 0.15 17.95
C LEU A 169 9.64 -0.87 19.08
N SER A 170 9.29 -2.13 18.80
CA SER A 170 9.18 -3.23 19.78
C SER A 170 8.06 -3.09 20.82
N VAL A 171 7.12 -2.16 20.61
CA VAL A 171 5.95 -2.01 21.50
C VAL A 171 4.99 -3.19 21.38
N ARG A 172 4.33 -3.50 22.49
CA ARG A 172 3.21 -4.44 22.54
C ARG A 172 1.91 -3.70 22.22
N MET A 173 1.18 -4.19 21.22
CA MET A 173 -0.16 -3.71 20.92
C MET A 173 -1.17 -4.30 21.91
N VAL A 174 -1.81 -3.46 22.71
CA VAL A 174 -2.84 -3.84 23.67
C VAL A 174 -4.21 -3.54 23.04
N GLU A 175 -4.83 -4.57 22.48
CA GLU A 175 -6.19 -4.47 21.93
C GLU A 175 -7.21 -4.33 23.06
N VAL A 176 -8.16 -3.42 22.87
CA VAL A 176 -9.32 -3.22 23.77
C VAL A 176 -10.61 -3.10 22.97
N ASP A 177 -11.72 -3.48 23.58
CA ASP A 177 -13.04 -3.51 22.92
C ASP A 177 -14.19 -2.99 23.79
N THR A 178 -13.91 -2.61 25.04
CA THR A 178 -14.88 -2.07 25.99
C THR A 178 -14.25 -0.92 26.77
N GLN A 179 -15.08 0.00 27.28
CA GLN A 179 -14.61 1.09 28.13
C GLN A 179 -13.87 0.56 29.37
N ALA A 180 -14.38 -0.52 29.98
CA ALA A 180 -13.73 -1.15 31.14
C ALA A 180 -12.34 -1.70 30.80
N ALA A 181 -12.20 -2.41 29.66
CA ALA A 181 -10.89 -2.90 29.21
C ALA A 181 -9.92 -1.76 28.88
N PHE A 182 -10.41 -0.69 28.24
CA PHE A 182 -9.62 0.51 27.96
C PHE A 182 -9.08 1.16 29.24
N HIS A 183 -9.94 1.38 30.25
CA HIS A 183 -9.53 1.93 31.53
C HIS A 183 -8.55 1.02 32.28
N ALA A 184 -8.74 -0.31 32.22
CA ALA A 184 -7.84 -1.27 32.86
C ALA A 184 -6.46 -1.35 32.16
N ALA A 185 -6.42 -1.09 30.85
CA ALA A 185 -5.19 -1.11 30.06
C ALA A 185 -4.33 0.15 30.27
N LEU A 186 -4.92 1.30 30.63
CA LEU A 186 -4.19 2.53 30.90
C LEU A 186 -3.34 2.39 32.17
N GLY A 187 -2.01 2.41 32.01
CA GLY A 187 -1.08 2.21 33.11
C GLY A 187 0.31 2.82 32.89
N PRO A 188 1.24 2.61 33.84
CA PRO A 188 2.58 3.21 33.79
C PRO A 188 3.43 2.75 32.60
N ARG A 189 3.08 1.60 31.99
CA ARG A 189 3.73 1.08 30.78
C ARG A 189 3.17 1.66 29.48
N THR A 190 2.04 2.36 29.52
CA THR A 190 1.37 2.87 28.33
C THR A 190 2.10 4.09 27.77
N ALA A 191 2.68 3.94 26.58
CA ALA A 191 3.33 5.00 25.82
C ALA A 191 2.29 5.94 25.18
N MET A 192 1.27 5.36 24.54
CA MET A 192 0.23 6.11 23.83
C MET A 192 -1.03 5.28 23.60
N VAL A 193 -2.12 5.97 23.24
CA VAL A 193 -3.32 5.38 22.64
C VAL A 193 -3.30 5.66 21.14
N ALA A 194 -3.48 4.63 20.31
CA ALA A 194 -3.60 4.74 18.86
C ALA A 194 -5.04 4.51 18.42
N VAL A 195 -5.55 5.36 17.53
CA VAL A 195 -6.93 5.30 17.03
C VAL A 195 -6.92 5.45 15.52
N LEU A 196 -7.70 4.63 14.80
CA LEU A 196 -7.90 4.78 13.37
C LEU A 196 -9.06 5.74 13.09
N GLY A 197 -8.81 6.82 12.36
CA GLY A 197 -9.82 7.84 12.03
C GLY A 197 -11.05 7.25 11.35
N THR A 198 -10.86 6.36 10.37
CA THR A 198 -11.97 5.68 9.67
C THR A 198 -12.69 4.64 10.53
N GLY A 199 -12.10 4.24 11.66
CA GLY A 199 -12.54 3.15 12.52
C GLY A 199 -13.31 3.59 13.75
N GLU A 200 -12.97 4.76 14.32
CA GLU A 200 -13.42 5.19 15.64
C GLU A 200 -14.95 5.39 15.76
N ALA A 201 -15.61 5.76 14.66
CA ALA A 201 -17.07 5.90 14.65
C ALA A 201 -17.82 4.54 14.64
N ARG A 202 -17.14 3.41 14.40
CA ARG A 202 -17.77 2.08 14.29
C ARG A 202 -17.82 1.31 15.61
N GLY A 203 -16.89 1.60 16.52
CA GLY A 203 -16.73 0.87 17.77
C GLY A 203 -17.48 1.50 18.96
N PRO A 204 -17.52 0.80 20.11
CA PRO A 204 -18.11 1.30 21.35
C PRO A 204 -17.23 2.35 22.05
N LEU A 205 -15.95 2.48 21.67
CA LEU A 205 -14.99 3.41 22.23
C LEU A 205 -14.91 4.69 21.37
N ARG A 206 -15.47 5.80 21.86
CA ARG A 206 -15.41 7.10 21.16
C ARG A 206 -14.11 7.85 21.46
N LEU A 207 -13.59 8.60 20.49
CA LEU A 207 -12.35 9.36 20.64
C LEU A 207 -12.36 10.30 21.85
N GLU A 208 -13.44 11.04 22.08
CA GLU A 208 -13.55 12.02 23.17
C GLU A 208 -13.42 11.34 24.54
N GLU A 209 -14.04 10.18 24.71
CA GLU A 209 -13.99 9.39 25.95
C GLU A 209 -12.58 8.86 26.19
N MET A 210 -11.96 8.31 25.14
CA MET A 210 -10.58 7.82 25.20
C MET A 210 -9.60 8.96 25.51
N ALA A 211 -9.74 10.10 24.84
CA ALA A 211 -8.90 11.28 25.05
C ALA A 211 -9.05 11.85 26.46
N ALA A 212 -10.27 11.93 26.99
CA ALA A 212 -10.51 12.43 28.34
C ALA A 212 -9.86 11.52 29.41
N ALA A 213 -9.96 10.21 29.25
CA ALA A 213 -9.37 9.24 30.16
C ALA A 213 -7.84 9.16 30.05
N ALA A 214 -7.30 9.12 28.82
CA ALA A 214 -5.86 9.11 28.57
C ALA A 214 -5.18 10.37 29.11
N ARG A 215 -5.82 11.55 28.97
CA ARG A 215 -5.35 12.82 29.54
C ARG A 215 -5.23 12.77 31.06
N LYS A 216 -6.19 12.17 31.78
CA LYS A 216 -6.12 11.98 33.23
C LYS A 216 -4.94 11.08 33.64
N ALA A 217 -4.54 10.16 32.76
CA ALA A 217 -3.41 9.26 32.97
C ALA A 217 -2.07 9.82 32.43
N GLY A 218 -2.06 11.00 31.82
CA GLY A 218 -0.85 11.56 31.19
C GLY A 218 -0.36 10.77 29.97
N VAL A 219 -1.26 10.08 29.26
CA VAL A 219 -0.98 9.28 28.08
C VAL A 219 -1.45 10.02 26.82
N PRO A 220 -0.58 10.28 25.83
CA PRO A 220 -0.98 10.92 24.57
C PRO A 220 -1.90 10.02 23.71
N VAL A 221 -2.81 10.65 22.97
CA VAL A 221 -3.65 9.99 21.96
C VAL A 221 -3.24 10.43 20.56
N ALA A 222 -2.92 9.48 19.69
CA ALA A 222 -2.65 9.74 18.27
C ALA A 222 -3.71 9.10 17.38
N VAL A 223 -4.17 9.86 16.38
CA VAL A 223 -5.12 9.37 15.37
C VAL A 223 -4.41 9.13 14.05
N ASP A 224 -4.48 7.91 13.54
CA ASP A 224 -4.19 7.59 12.15
C ASP A 224 -5.36 8.05 11.27
N ALA A 225 -5.23 9.25 10.70
CA ALA A 225 -6.15 9.80 9.73
C ALA A 225 -5.59 9.71 8.30
N ALA A 226 -4.71 8.73 8.04
CA ALA A 226 -3.98 8.65 6.77
C ALA A 226 -4.88 8.63 5.55
N ALA A 227 -6.09 8.06 5.64
CA ALA A 227 -7.05 7.95 4.54
C ALA A 227 -8.11 9.06 4.54
N GLU A 228 -8.06 9.99 5.48
CA GLU A 228 -9.09 11.00 5.71
C GLU A 228 -8.75 12.33 5.02
N LEU A 229 -9.76 13.19 4.89
CA LEU A 229 -9.57 14.56 4.43
C LEU A 229 -9.15 15.47 5.61
N PRO A 230 -7.98 16.14 5.54
CA PRO A 230 -7.65 17.17 6.52
C PRO A 230 -8.62 18.35 6.41
N GLN A 231 -9.07 18.86 7.56
CA GLN A 231 -9.97 20.00 7.67
C GLN A 231 -9.43 21.02 8.67
N ARG A 232 -9.94 22.27 8.59
CA ARG A 232 -9.67 23.34 9.55
C ARG A 232 -11.01 23.83 10.15
N PRO A 233 -11.20 23.81 11.48
CA PRO A 233 -10.29 23.22 12.48
C PRO A 233 -10.15 21.69 12.30
N ASN A 234 -9.05 21.11 12.79
CA ASN A 234 -8.83 19.67 12.66
C ASN A 234 -9.82 18.88 13.53
N PRO A 235 -10.62 17.96 12.95
CA PRO A 235 -11.75 17.34 13.64
C PRO A 235 -11.32 16.45 14.82
N TYR A 236 -10.15 15.82 14.73
CA TYR A 236 -9.67 14.91 15.77
C TYR A 236 -8.97 15.66 16.91
N LEU A 237 -8.17 16.68 16.58
CA LEU A 237 -7.54 17.53 17.61
C LEU A 237 -8.60 18.28 18.44
N THR A 238 -9.66 18.80 17.80
CA THR A 238 -10.77 19.46 18.52
C THR A 238 -11.53 18.52 19.46
N ARG A 239 -11.47 17.21 19.21
CA ARG A 239 -12.11 16.15 20.02
C ARG A 239 -11.16 15.57 21.06
N GLY A 240 -9.97 16.15 21.22
CA GLY A 240 -9.06 15.87 22.32
C GLY A 240 -7.84 15.01 21.98
N ALA A 241 -7.67 14.59 20.72
CA ALA A 241 -6.43 13.94 20.29
C ALA A 241 -5.23 14.88 20.43
N ASP A 242 -4.07 14.32 20.79
CA ASP A 242 -2.82 15.07 20.92
C ASP A 242 -2.05 15.17 19.60
N LEU A 243 -2.19 14.14 18.76
CA LEU A 243 -1.51 13.99 17.48
C LEU A 243 -2.45 13.41 16.41
N VAL A 244 -2.27 13.80 15.15
CA VAL A 244 -3.01 13.27 14.00
C VAL A 244 -2.08 13.12 12.79
N ALA A 245 -2.06 11.94 12.19
CA ALA A 245 -1.27 11.65 11.00
C ALA A 245 -2.12 11.65 9.72
N TYR A 246 -1.65 12.29 8.65
CA TYR A 246 -2.29 12.29 7.33
C TYR A 246 -1.32 11.84 6.22
N SER A 247 -1.85 11.25 5.15
CA SER A 247 -1.06 10.87 3.97
C SER A 247 -1.16 11.92 2.86
N GLY A 248 -0.02 12.38 2.36
CA GLY A 248 0.08 13.40 1.31
C GLY A 248 -0.40 12.93 -0.05
N GLY A 249 0.01 11.72 -0.45
CA GLY A 249 -0.32 11.10 -1.73
C GLY A 249 -1.78 10.66 -1.93
N LYS A 250 -2.68 11.04 -1.02
CA LYS A 250 -4.12 10.70 -1.11
C LYS A 250 -4.95 11.92 -1.50
N VAL A 251 -5.99 12.23 -0.74
CA VAL A 251 -6.93 13.32 -1.07
C VAL A 251 -6.28 14.71 -1.04
N ILE A 252 -5.16 14.87 -0.33
CA ILE A 252 -4.35 16.10 -0.30
C ILE A 252 -3.70 16.37 -1.68
N ARG A 253 -3.40 15.32 -2.45
CA ARG A 253 -2.72 15.40 -3.75
C ARG A 253 -1.34 16.08 -3.66
N GLY A 254 -0.63 15.81 -2.57
CA GLY A 254 0.78 16.14 -2.38
C GLY A 254 1.71 15.06 -2.97
N PRO A 255 3.01 15.07 -2.63
CA PRO A 255 3.92 14.00 -2.98
C PRO A 255 3.41 12.64 -2.48
N GLN A 256 3.54 11.61 -3.31
CA GLN A 256 2.96 10.28 -3.04
C GLN A 256 3.50 9.67 -1.75
N CYS A 257 4.81 9.80 -1.51
CA CYS A 257 5.53 9.19 -0.41
C CYS A 257 5.60 10.05 0.86
N ALA A 258 4.89 11.19 0.90
CA ALA A 258 4.93 12.12 2.03
C ALA A 258 3.69 12.04 2.93
N GLY A 259 3.81 12.59 4.14
CA GLY A 259 2.74 12.65 5.14
C GLY A 259 2.91 13.84 6.07
N LEU A 260 1.91 14.03 6.94
CA LEU A 260 1.89 15.06 7.97
C LEU A 260 1.73 14.41 9.33
N LEU A 261 2.38 14.98 10.35
CA LEU A 261 2.00 14.81 11.74
C LEU A 261 1.61 16.19 12.28
N LEU A 262 0.37 16.33 12.73
CA LEU A 262 -0.19 17.56 13.29
C LEU A 262 -0.51 17.35 14.76
N GLY A 263 -0.49 18.40 15.57
CA GLY A 263 -0.97 18.31 16.96
C GLY A 263 -0.27 19.26 17.91
N ARG A 264 -0.06 18.79 19.14
CA ARG A 264 0.66 19.53 20.19
C ARG A 264 2.12 19.78 19.79
N LYS A 265 2.60 21.00 20.03
CA LYS A 265 3.91 21.44 19.54
C LYS A 265 5.07 20.65 20.16
N ASP A 266 4.98 20.32 21.45
CA ASP A 266 6.01 19.56 22.16
C ASP A 266 6.17 18.13 21.61
N LEU A 267 5.05 17.42 21.41
CA LEU A 267 5.05 16.06 20.87
C LEU A 267 5.47 16.01 19.41
N VAL A 268 4.99 16.96 18.60
CA VAL A 268 5.35 17.04 17.17
C VAL A 268 6.85 17.33 17.01
N TRP A 269 7.42 18.22 17.82
CA TRP A 269 8.84 18.52 17.73
C TRP A 269 9.71 17.36 18.24
N ALA A 270 9.30 16.71 19.33
CA ALA A 270 9.95 15.47 19.77
C ALA A 270 9.92 14.41 18.65
N ALA A 271 8.79 14.24 17.95
CA ALA A 271 8.70 13.33 16.81
C ALA A 271 9.68 13.69 15.68
N PHE A 272 9.91 14.99 15.41
CA PHE A 272 10.92 15.41 14.43
C PHE A 272 12.36 15.09 14.87
N MET A 273 12.68 15.19 16.16
CA MET A 273 13.98 14.74 16.70
C MET A 273 14.20 13.23 16.48
N HIS A 274 13.11 12.44 16.44
CA HIS A 274 13.11 11.02 16.07
C HIS A 274 13.08 10.77 14.55
N SER A 275 13.07 11.81 13.72
CA SER A 275 13.05 11.71 12.25
C SER A 275 14.41 12.06 11.62
N ALA A 276 14.55 11.80 10.32
CA ALA A 276 15.68 12.33 9.56
C ALA A 276 15.60 13.89 9.50
N PRO A 277 16.73 14.62 9.59
CA PRO A 277 18.10 14.15 9.39
C PRO A 277 18.79 13.56 10.61
N HIS A 278 18.16 13.60 11.79
CA HIS A 278 18.74 13.12 13.05
C HIS A 278 19.10 11.63 13.00
N HIS A 279 20.19 11.26 13.68
CA HIS A 279 20.68 9.88 13.75
C HIS A 279 19.89 9.06 14.79
N SER A 280 18.60 8.84 14.53
CA SER A 280 17.67 8.14 15.41
C SER A 280 17.03 6.94 14.69
N PHE A 281 16.16 6.20 15.39
CA PHE A 281 15.38 5.10 14.80
C PHE A 281 14.66 5.49 13.50
N GLY A 282 14.18 6.73 13.39
CA GLY A 282 13.46 7.21 12.20
C GLY A 282 14.36 7.72 11.07
N ARG A 283 15.69 7.72 11.22
CA ARG A 283 16.64 8.07 10.14
C ARG A 283 16.40 7.36 8.80
N PRO A 284 16.08 6.04 8.74
CA PRO A 284 15.72 5.35 7.51
C PRO A 284 14.39 5.84 6.88
N MET A 285 13.55 6.56 7.62
CA MET A 285 12.25 7.10 7.16
C MET A 285 12.38 8.54 6.66
N LYS A 286 13.43 8.81 5.87
CA LYS A 286 13.79 10.16 5.45
C LYS A 286 12.79 10.73 4.44
N VAL A 287 12.34 11.97 4.68
CA VAL A 287 11.66 12.81 3.70
C VAL A 287 12.63 13.84 3.11
N GLY A 288 12.58 14.08 1.79
CA GLY A 288 13.43 15.03 1.10
C GLY A 288 12.91 16.47 1.19
N LYS A 289 13.76 17.45 0.86
CA LYS A 289 13.38 18.88 0.86
C LYS A 289 12.33 19.16 -0.22
N GLU A 290 12.40 18.41 -1.31
CA GLU A 290 11.45 18.42 -2.41
C GLU A 290 10.06 18.03 -1.90
N GLU A 291 9.94 16.88 -1.22
CA GLU A 291 8.66 16.44 -0.66
C GLU A 291 8.17 17.33 0.49
N ILE A 292 9.07 17.90 1.30
CA ILE A 292 8.70 18.86 2.35
C ILE A 292 8.02 20.09 1.72
N MET A 293 8.63 20.68 0.67
CA MET A 293 8.07 21.84 -0.03
C MET A 293 6.82 21.47 -0.85
N GLY A 294 6.80 20.29 -1.45
CA GLY A 294 5.63 19.76 -2.16
C GLY A 294 4.44 19.59 -1.21
N MET A 295 4.66 19.09 0.01
CA MET A 295 3.61 18.96 1.02
C MET A 295 3.11 20.31 1.52
N LEU A 296 4.00 21.27 1.78
CA LEU A 296 3.59 22.63 2.14
C LEU A 296 2.65 23.20 1.06
N THR A 297 3.06 23.12 -0.20
CA THR A 297 2.29 23.61 -1.34
C THR A 297 0.95 22.88 -1.46
N ALA A 298 0.91 21.56 -1.23
CA ALA A 298 -0.32 20.79 -1.30
C ALA A 298 -1.33 21.21 -0.23
N VAL A 299 -0.87 21.50 0.99
CA VAL A 299 -1.72 22.01 2.07
C VAL A 299 -2.23 23.41 1.76
N GLU A 300 -1.37 24.31 1.27
CA GLU A 300 -1.76 25.66 0.84
C GLU A 300 -2.83 25.61 -0.25
N MET A 301 -2.63 24.77 -1.26
CA MET A 301 -3.60 24.60 -2.34
C MET A 301 -4.92 24.01 -1.83
N LEU A 302 -4.88 22.97 -0.99
CA LEU A 302 -6.10 22.38 -0.43
C LEU A 302 -6.91 23.41 0.37
N MET A 303 -6.26 24.17 1.24
CA MET A 303 -6.91 25.17 2.08
C MET A 303 -7.41 26.38 1.29
N ALA A 304 -6.71 26.79 0.22
CA ALA A 304 -7.11 27.92 -0.61
C ALA A 304 -8.24 27.58 -1.60
N ARG A 305 -8.15 26.43 -2.29
CA ARG A 305 -9.11 26.05 -3.33
C ARG A 305 -10.38 25.41 -2.77
N GLY A 306 -10.28 24.79 -1.60
CA GLY A 306 -11.32 23.96 -1.00
C GLY A 306 -11.56 22.64 -1.74
N ILE A 307 -12.00 21.62 -1.00
CA ILE A 307 -12.23 20.28 -1.55
C ILE A 307 -13.41 20.22 -2.55
N GLU A 308 -14.36 21.15 -2.46
CA GLU A 308 -15.56 21.19 -3.31
C GLU A 308 -15.25 21.34 -4.81
N VAL A 309 -14.09 21.92 -5.15
CA VAL A 309 -13.63 21.97 -6.55
C VAL A 309 -13.26 20.58 -7.06
N ASP A 310 -12.59 19.76 -6.24
CA ASP A 310 -12.29 18.37 -6.61
C ASP A 310 -13.55 17.52 -6.62
N TYR A 311 -14.46 17.68 -5.66
CA TYR A 311 -15.72 16.93 -5.64
C TYR A 311 -16.54 17.17 -6.90
N ARG A 312 -16.72 18.43 -7.33
CA ARG A 312 -17.42 18.74 -8.59
C ARG A 312 -16.74 18.11 -9.80
N ARG A 313 -15.40 18.18 -9.86
CA ARG A 313 -14.62 17.57 -10.95
C ARG A 313 -14.77 16.05 -10.99
N TRP A 314 -14.60 15.40 -9.84
CA TRP A 314 -14.71 13.95 -9.71
C TRP A 314 -16.11 13.45 -10.02
N ARG A 315 -17.17 14.14 -9.56
CA ARG A 315 -18.55 13.82 -9.95
C ARG A 315 -18.78 13.95 -11.44
N ALA A 316 -18.27 15.01 -12.07
CA ALA A 316 -18.39 15.18 -13.52
C ALA A 316 -17.73 14.02 -14.28
N TRP A 317 -16.54 13.57 -13.87
CA TRP A 317 -15.88 12.40 -14.46
C TRP A 317 -16.64 11.08 -14.23
N LEU A 318 -17.17 10.87 -13.03
CA LEU A 318 -18.01 9.71 -12.75
C LEU A 318 -19.30 9.72 -13.59
N GLN A 319 -19.93 10.90 -13.74
CA GLN A 319 -21.12 11.07 -14.57
C GLN A 319 -20.83 10.80 -16.05
N GLU A 320 -19.70 11.27 -16.58
CA GLU A 320 -19.31 11.01 -17.97
C GLU A 320 -19.11 9.50 -18.26
N ILE A 321 -18.52 8.77 -17.30
CA ILE A 321 -18.43 7.30 -17.38
C ILE A 321 -19.84 6.70 -17.31
N SER A 322 -20.65 7.10 -16.34
CA SER A 322 -22.04 6.64 -16.16
C SER A 322 -22.89 6.80 -17.42
N ASP A 323 -22.86 7.98 -18.04
CA ASP A 323 -23.60 8.31 -19.26
C ASP A 323 -23.22 7.43 -20.46
N THR A 324 -21.97 6.94 -20.47
CA THR A 324 -21.49 6.02 -21.49
C THR A 324 -21.96 4.59 -21.20
N LEU A 325 -21.82 4.14 -19.96
CA LEU A 325 -22.10 2.76 -19.56
C LEU A 325 -23.59 2.43 -19.55
N THR A 326 -24.42 3.34 -19.06
CA THR A 326 -25.88 3.14 -18.92
C THR A 326 -26.63 3.07 -20.25
N ARG A 327 -25.96 3.33 -21.39
CA ARG A 327 -26.48 3.06 -22.73
C ARG A 327 -26.47 1.58 -23.09
N LEU A 328 -25.67 0.77 -22.39
CA LEU A 328 -25.61 -0.66 -22.60
C LEU A 328 -26.77 -1.35 -21.89
N PRO A 329 -27.53 -2.23 -22.58
CA PRO A 329 -28.58 -3.02 -21.94
C PRO A 329 -28.02 -3.85 -20.79
N GLY A 330 -28.67 -3.79 -19.63
CA GLY A 330 -28.29 -4.56 -18.45
C GLY A 330 -27.23 -3.89 -17.56
N VAL A 331 -26.67 -2.74 -17.94
CA VAL A 331 -25.67 -2.02 -17.13
C VAL A 331 -26.32 -0.89 -16.33
N ARG A 332 -25.96 -0.78 -15.05
CA ARG A 332 -26.43 0.23 -14.12
C ARG A 332 -25.27 0.80 -13.31
N THR A 333 -25.39 2.07 -12.93
CA THR A 333 -24.36 2.76 -12.16
C THR A 333 -24.97 3.60 -11.06
N GLU A 334 -24.30 3.71 -9.92
CA GLU A 334 -24.72 4.51 -8.78
C GLU A 334 -23.56 5.34 -8.25
N ILE A 335 -23.69 6.68 -8.29
CA ILE A 335 -22.70 7.61 -7.73
C ILE A 335 -23.04 7.87 -6.26
N ASN A 336 -22.07 7.61 -5.40
CA ASN A 336 -22.17 7.79 -3.95
C ASN A 336 -21.32 8.99 -3.51
N ASP A 337 -21.87 9.76 -2.58
CA ASP A 337 -21.20 10.88 -1.94
C ASP A 337 -20.04 10.41 -1.03
N PRO A 338 -19.07 11.29 -0.71
CA PRO A 338 -18.09 11.00 0.34
C PRO A 338 -18.79 10.58 1.64
N ALA A 339 -18.47 9.38 2.13
CA ALA A 339 -19.06 8.81 3.33
C ALA A 339 -18.18 7.70 3.89
N GLY A 340 -18.29 7.47 5.21
CA GLY A 340 -17.51 6.47 5.92
C GLY A 340 -16.01 6.60 5.64
N ALA A 341 -15.37 5.52 5.18
CA ALA A 341 -13.94 5.48 4.89
C ALA A 341 -13.52 6.06 3.52
N SER A 342 -14.42 6.73 2.80
CA SER A 342 -14.13 7.33 1.49
C SER A 342 -14.16 8.86 1.56
N PRO A 343 -13.02 9.57 1.47
CA PRO A 343 -12.97 11.03 1.53
C PRO A 343 -13.32 11.70 0.19
N PHE A 344 -13.86 10.95 -0.79
CA PHE A 344 -14.24 11.43 -2.11
C PHE A 344 -15.43 10.61 -2.68
N PRO A 345 -16.19 11.15 -3.64
CA PRO A 345 -17.28 10.43 -4.28
C PRO A 345 -16.76 9.20 -5.03
N THR A 346 -17.58 8.16 -5.09
CA THR A 346 -17.28 6.91 -5.81
C THR A 346 -18.47 6.49 -6.65
N MET A 347 -18.27 5.56 -7.59
CA MET A 347 -19.36 5.01 -8.37
C MET A 347 -19.33 3.49 -8.32
N MET A 348 -20.48 2.86 -8.08
CA MET A 348 -20.67 1.44 -8.33
C MET A 348 -21.07 1.25 -9.78
N VAL A 349 -20.46 0.27 -10.46
CA VAL A 349 -20.88 -0.23 -11.78
C VAL A 349 -21.34 -1.66 -11.58
N GLU A 350 -22.55 -1.99 -12.03
CA GLU A 350 -23.08 -3.37 -12.00
C GLU A 350 -23.70 -3.71 -13.35
N TRP A 351 -23.66 -4.98 -13.74
CA TRP A 351 -24.31 -5.45 -14.94
C TRP A 351 -25.08 -6.76 -14.74
N ASP A 352 -26.09 -6.97 -15.58
CA ASP A 352 -26.87 -8.20 -15.62
C ASP A 352 -26.11 -9.27 -16.40
N PRO A 353 -25.70 -10.38 -15.75
CA PRO A 353 -24.98 -11.46 -16.43
C PRO A 353 -25.81 -12.19 -17.50
N ALA A 354 -27.15 -12.09 -17.47
CA ALA A 354 -27.98 -12.61 -18.54
C ALA A 354 -27.78 -11.84 -19.86
N ARG A 355 -27.37 -10.57 -19.78
CA ARG A 355 -27.09 -9.70 -20.93
C ARG A 355 -25.60 -9.64 -21.26
N ASN A 356 -24.76 -9.60 -20.23
CA ASN A 356 -23.31 -9.48 -20.34
C ASN A 356 -22.65 -10.53 -19.41
N GLY A 357 -22.53 -11.76 -19.91
CA GLY A 357 -22.03 -12.93 -19.18
C GLY A 357 -20.53 -12.97 -18.97
N ILE A 358 -19.94 -11.85 -18.55
CA ILE A 358 -18.53 -11.69 -18.21
C ILE A 358 -18.39 -11.37 -16.72
N THR A 359 -17.46 -12.03 -16.04
CA THR A 359 -17.19 -11.78 -14.62
C THR A 359 -16.35 -10.51 -14.41
N ALA A 360 -16.39 -9.93 -13.21
CA ALA A 360 -15.58 -8.77 -12.86
C ALA A 360 -14.07 -9.05 -13.00
N GLY A 361 -13.62 -10.26 -12.68
CA GLY A 361 -12.23 -10.69 -12.90
C GLY A 361 -11.84 -10.71 -14.38
N GLU A 362 -12.71 -11.21 -15.26
CA GLU A 362 -12.47 -11.18 -16.71
C GLU A 362 -12.51 -9.75 -17.27
N VAL A 363 -13.42 -8.90 -16.78
CA VAL A 363 -13.44 -7.48 -17.10
C VAL A 363 -12.10 -6.84 -16.72
N HIS A 364 -11.60 -7.09 -15.51
CA HIS A 364 -10.29 -6.59 -15.07
C HIS A 364 -9.16 -7.01 -16.02
N ALA A 365 -9.07 -8.30 -16.35
CA ALA A 365 -8.07 -8.82 -17.27
C ALA A 365 -8.13 -8.11 -18.64
N GLN A 366 -9.32 -8.00 -19.25
CA GLN A 366 -9.48 -7.35 -20.55
C GLN A 366 -9.22 -5.83 -20.54
N LEU A 367 -9.44 -5.17 -19.40
CA LEU A 367 -9.09 -3.77 -19.19
C LEU A 367 -7.57 -3.58 -19.04
N MET A 368 -6.88 -4.53 -18.40
CA MET A 368 -5.43 -4.50 -18.20
C MET A 368 -4.64 -4.90 -19.44
N ASP A 369 -5.16 -5.81 -20.26
CA ASP A 369 -4.55 -6.22 -21.52
C ASP A 369 -4.84 -5.24 -22.67
N GLY A 370 -5.89 -4.43 -22.51
CA GLY A 370 -6.35 -3.47 -23.50
C GLY A 370 -5.45 -2.24 -23.71
N ASP A 371 -5.91 -1.40 -24.64
CA ASP A 371 -5.37 -0.06 -24.89
C ASP A 371 -6.55 0.94 -25.03
N PRO A 372 -6.67 1.96 -24.15
CA PRO A 372 -5.80 2.22 -23.01
C PRO A 372 -5.88 1.12 -21.95
N ARG A 373 -4.76 0.91 -21.25
CA ARG A 373 -4.70 0.05 -20.07
C ARG A 373 -5.44 0.71 -18.91
N ILE A 374 -6.32 -0.02 -18.22
CA ILE A 374 -7.15 0.53 -17.13
C ILE A 374 -7.06 -0.37 -15.91
N GLN A 375 -6.59 0.17 -14.80
CA GLN A 375 -6.59 -0.49 -13.50
C GLN A 375 -7.90 -0.19 -12.77
N SER A 376 -8.66 -1.21 -12.40
CA SER A 376 -9.96 -1.12 -11.74
C SER A 376 -10.02 -1.95 -10.44
N HIS A 377 -11.12 -1.82 -9.68
CA HIS A 377 -11.45 -2.69 -8.55
C HIS A 377 -12.20 -3.96 -8.96
N ALA A 378 -12.34 -4.24 -10.27
CA ALA A 378 -13.03 -5.44 -10.73
C ALA A 378 -12.23 -6.69 -10.37
N SER A 379 -12.87 -7.68 -9.76
CA SER A 379 -12.21 -8.89 -9.27
C SER A 379 -13.22 -10.00 -8.98
N GLY A 380 -12.81 -11.25 -9.17
CA GLY A 380 -13.62 -12.42 -8.83
C GLY A 380 -14.82 -12.63 -9.76
N ASP A 381 -15.71 -13.52 -9.35
CA ASP A 381 -16.80 -14.05 -10.18
C ASP A 381 -18.09 -13.19 -10.13
N GLY A 382 -18.05 -12.05 -9.43
CA GLY A 382 -19.16 -11.12 -9.35
C GLY A 382 -19.36 -10.31 -10.65
N TYR A 383 -20.39 -9.48 -10.68
CA TYR A 383 -20.79 -8.66 -11.84
C TYR A 383 -20.86 -7.17 -11.52
N SER A 384 -19.96 -6.72 -10.64
CA SER A 384 -19.86 -5.32 -10.24
C SER A 384 -18.45 -4.93 -9.83
N PHE A 385 -18.15 -3.64 -9.90
CA PHE A 385 -16.95 -3.07 -9.30
C PHE A 385 -17.09 -1.58 -9.03
N ARG A 386 -16.25 -1.06 -8.14
CA ARG A 386 -16.22 0.37 -7.78
C ARG A 386 -15.22 1.15 -8.63
N VAL A 387 -15.62 2.33 -9.09
CA VAL A 387 -14.77 3.35 -9.71
C VAL A 387 -14.46 4.43 -8.68
N ARG A 388 -13.18 4.78 -8.54
CA ARG A 388 -12.69 5.82 -7.63
C ARG A 388 -11.86 6.86 -8.42
N PRO A 389 -12.28 8.13 -8.46
CA PRO A 389 -11.77 9.09 -9.44
C PRO A 389 -10.52 9.87 -8.98
N ALA A 390 -10.08 9.72 -7.73
CA ALA A 390 -9.07 10.57 -7.11
C ALA A 390 -7.69 10.56 -7.81
N ALA A 391 -7.38 9.52 -8.60
CA ALA A 391 -6.14 9.40 -9.35
C ALA A 391 -6.29 9.67 -10.87
N MET A 392 -7.49 10.02 -11.33
CA MET A 392 -7.73 10.33 -12.74
C MET A 392 -7.21 11.73 -13.11
N LYS A 393 -6.87 11.91 -14.39
CA LYS A 393 -6.56 13.21 -15.00
C LYS A 393 -7.60 13.59 -16.07
N PRO A 394 -7.61 14.86 -16.55
CA PRO A 394 -8.49 15.26 -17.64
C PRO A 394 -8.36 14.35 -18.86
N GLY A 395 -9.50 13.90 -19.41
CA GLY A 395 -9.58 12.98 -20.54
C GLY A 395 -9.69 11.50 -20.17
N ASP A 396 -9.28 11.10 -18.96
CA ASP A 396 -9.34 9.70 -18.53
C ASP A 396 -10.78 9.18 -18.46
N ALA A 397 -11.75 10.02 -18.06
CA ALA A 397 -13.15 9.62 -17.92
C ALA A 397 -13.75 9.14 -19.25
N ALA A 398 -13.59 9.91 -20.32
CA ALA A 398 -14.00 9.53 -21.67
C ALA A 398 -13.39 8.21 -22.12
N LEU A 399 -12.08 8.06 -21.92
CA LEU A 399 -11.33 6.87 -22.33
C LEU A 399 -11.75 5.64 -21.54
N ALA A 400 -11.91 5.78 -20.22
CA ALA A 400 -12.34 4.72 -19.33
C ALA A 400 -13.77 4.27 -19.63
N GLY A 401 -14.71 5.22 -19.75
CA GLY A 401 -16.11 4.94 -20.09
C GLY A 401 -16.24 4.17 -21.39
N ARG A 402 -15.56 4.62 -22.46
CA ARG A 402 -15.56 3.92 -23.75
C ARG A 402 -15.01 2.51 -23.64
N ARG A 403 -13.84 2.34 -23.01
CA ARG A 403 -13.17 1.03 -22.96
C ARG A 403 -13.93 0.02 -22.08
N ILE A 404 -14.49 0.46 -20.95
CA ILE A 404 -15.36 -0.38 -20.12
C ILE A 404 -16.61 -0.78 -20.93
N ALA A 405 -17.22 0.17 -21.64
CA ALA A 405 -18.38 -0.14 -22.49
C ALA A 405 -18.04 -1.16 -23.59
N GLU A 406 -16.89 -1.03 -24.25
CA GLU A 406 -16.43 -1.99 -25.26
C GLU A 406 -16.26 -3.40 -24.70
N VAL A 407 -15.67 -3.54 -23.52
CA VAL A 407 -15.47 -4.84 -22.86
C VAL A 407 -16.81 -5.48 -22.52
N LEU A 408 -17.72 -4.72 -21.92
CA LEU A 408 -19.05 -5.23 -21.55
C LEU A 408 -19.90 -5.54 -22.80
N ALA A 409 -19.87 -4.70 -23.83
CA ALA A 409 -20.65 -4.89 -25.06
C ALA A 409 -20.21 -6.11 -25.89
N LYS A 410 -18.93 -6.52 -25.77
CA LYS A 410 -18.41 -7.72 -26.43
C LYS A 410 -18.66 -9.01 -25.64
N ALA A 411 -19.13 -8.91 -24.39
CA ALA A 411 -19.45 -10.08 -23.59
C ALA A 411 -20.62 -10.85 -24.20
N PRO A 412 -20.56 -12.19 -24.25
CA PRO A 412 -21.69 -13.01 -24.68
C PRO A 412 -22.87 -12.83 -23.71
N ALA A 413 -24.09 -13.07 -24.19
CA ALA A 413 -25.25 -13.12 -23.31
C ALA A 413 -25.27 -14.45 -22.52
N GLY A 414 -25.57 -14.37 -21.23
CA GLY A 414 -25.66 -15.53 -20.34
C GLY A 414 -24.33 -15.94 -19.72
N VAL A 415 -24.39 -16.43 -18.48
CA VAL A 415 -23.22 -16.99 -17.79
C VAL A 415 -22.86 -18.31 -18.44
N THR A 416 -21.63 -18.42 -18.93
CA THR A 416 -21.08 -19.74 -19.26
C THR A 416 -20.60 -20.38 -17.96
N GLU A 417 -21.47 -21.12 -17.27
CA GLU A 417 -21.02 -21.96 -16.16
C GLU A 417 -20.11 -23.06 -16.71
N LYS A 418 -18.80 -22.92 -16.51
CA LYS A 418 -17.88 -24.05 -16.68
C LYS A 418 -18.11 -24.99 -15.49
N GLY A 419 -18.86 -26.07 -15.72
CA GLY A 419 -18.94 -27.17 -14.77
C GLY A 419 -17.54 -27.70 -14.46
N LEU A 420 -17.24 -27.92 -13.18
CA LEU A 420 -15.96 -28.49 -12.76
C LEU A 420 -15.93 -29.98 -13.12
N ALA A 421 -14.85 -30.43 -13.74
CA ALA A 421 -14.63 -31.84 -13.99
C ALA A 421 -14.48 -32.59 -12.66
N ARG A 422 -14.96 -33.85 -12.61
CA ARG A 422 -14.87 -34.68 -11.40
C ARG A 422 -13.39 -34.78 -10.95
N PRO A 423 -13.09 -34.61 -9.65
CA PRO A 423 -11.73 -34.73 -9.14
C PRO A 423 -11.10 -36.08 -9.51
N VAL A 424 -9.82 -36.06 -9.89
CA VAL A 424 -9.07 -37.29 -10.21
C VAL A 424 -8.66 -38.09 -8.98
N ALA A 425 -8.69 -37.48 -7.79
CA ALA A 425 -8.32 -38.09 -6.52
C ALA A 425 -9.09 -37.47 -5.35
N ASP A 426 -9.24 -38.23 -4.26
CA ASP A 426 -9.73 -37.70 -2.97
C ASP A 426 -8.59 -37.02 -2.22
N LEU A 427 -8.66 -35.70 -2.07
CA LEU A 427 -7.61 -34.91 -1.42
C LEU A 427 -7.78 -34.83 0.11
N SER A 428 -8.82 -35.45 0.67
CA SER A 428 -9.09 -35.42 2.12
C SER A 428 -7.94 -35.99 2.94
N GLY A 429 -7.53 -35.32 4.00
CA GLY A 429 -6.46 -35.76 4.89
C GLY A 429 -5.41 -34.69 5.20
N ARG A 430 -4.27 -35.13 5.75
CA ARG A 430 -3.17 -34.25 6.15
C ARG A 430 -2.08 -34.21 5.07
N TRP A 431 -1.59 -33.01 4.83
CA TRP A 431 -0.54 -32.74 3.85
C TRP A 431 0.58 -31.94 4.49
N GLU A 432 1.82 -32.33 4.21
CA GLU A 432 2.99 -31.49 4.45
C GLU A 432 3.29 -30.71 3.17
N VAL A 433 3.45 -29.39 3.30
CA VAL A 433 3.65 -28.47 2.17
C VAL A 433 5.00 -27.80 2.29
N ASP A 434 5.86 -27.99 1.30
CA ASP A 434 7.13 -27.27 1.20
C ASP A 434 6.94 -26.06 0.27
N LEU A 435 7.15 -24.86 0.79
CA LEU A 435 7.16 -23.60 0.03
C LEU A 435 8.59 -23.16 -0.28
N GLU A 436 8.82 -22.79 -1.52
CA GLU A 436 10.05 -22.19 -2.02
C GLU A 436 9.79 -20.74 -2.44
N TYR A 437 10.16 -19.82 -1.54
CA TYR A 437 10.05 -18.38 -1.76
C TYR A 437 11.19 -17.89 -2.66
N THR A 438 11.10 -16.62 -3.10
CA THR A 438 12.22 -15.94 -3.77
C THR A 438 13.53 -16.05 -2.98
N ARG A 439 13.44 -16.02 -1.64
CA ARG A 439 14.55 -16.32 -0.74
C ARG A 439 14.06 -17.11 0.47
N GLY A 440 14.65 -18.27 0.67
CA GLY A 440 14.34 -19.15 1.80
C GLY A 440 13.20 -20.13 1.51
N LYS A 441 12.96 -21.01 2.48
CA LYS A 441 11.95 -22.07 2.40
C LYS A 441 11.18 -22.14 3.70
N ALA A 442 9.94 -22.64 3.62
CA ALA A 442 9.15 -22.97 4.79
C ALA A 442 8.41 -24.28 4.57
N ARG A 443 8.11 -24.94 5.68
CA ARG A 443 7.28 -26.12 5.71
C ARG A 443 6.00 -25.82 6.46
N HIS A 444 4.89 -25.95 5.77
CA HIS A 444 3.55 -25.73 6.26
C HIS A 444 2.79 -27.07 6.31
N ARG A 445 1.60 -27.06 6.89
CA ARG A 445 0.70 -28.23 6.92
C ARG A 445 -0.70 -27.82 6.50
N LEU A 446 -1.37 -28.66 5.72
CA LEU A 446 -2.79 -28.52 5.41
C LEU A 446 -3.54 -29.71 5.98
N PHE A 447 -4.74 -29.44 6.49
CA PHE A 447 -5.76 -30.45 6.70
C PHE A 447 -6.91 -30.14 5.76
N LEU A 448 -7.30 -31.09 4.92
CA LEU A 448 -8.32 -30.93 3.89
C LEU A 448 -9.46 -31.92 4.09
N GLU A 449 -10.68 -31.46 3.86
CA GLU A 449 -11.89 -32.27 3.72
C GLU A 449 -12.54 -31.95 2.38
N MET A 450 -12.85 -32.98 1.59
CA MET A 450 -13.40 -32.81 0.26
C MET A 450 -14.87 -33.23 0.20
N ASN A 451 -15.71 -32.39 -0.39
CA ASN A 451 -17.12 -32.69 -0.70
C ASN A 451 -17.40 -32.39 -2.17
N GLY A 452 -17.41 -33.43 -2.99
CA GLY A 452 -17.45 -33.30 -4.44
C GLY A 452 -16.23 -32.52 -4.95
N ASN A 453 -16.46 -31.38 -5.59
CA ASN A 453 -15.40 -30.50 -6.09
C ASN A 453 -14.96 -29.42 -5.08
N LYS A 454 -15.55 -29.36 -3.88
CA LYS A 454 -15.22 -28.36 -2.86
C LYS A 454 -14.21 -28.91 -1.86
N LEU A 455 -13.32 -28.04 -1.39
CA LEU A 455 -12.36 -28.29 -0.31
C LEU A 455 -12.61 -27.30 0.83
N GLU A 456 -12.57 -27.81 2.05
CA GLU A 456 -12.55 -27.02 3.28
C GLU A 456 -11.47 -27.57 4.21
N GLY A 457 -10.98 -26.77 5.16
CA GLY A 457 -10.04 -27.24 6.15
C GLY A 457 -9.19 -26.14 6.79
N THR A 458 -7.96 -26.49 7.17
CA THR A 458 -7.04 -25.57 7.87
C THR A 458 -5.66 -25.55 7.24
N HIS A 459 -5.01 -24.40 7.35
CA HIS A 459 -3.63 -24.17 6.94
C HIS A 459 -2.81 -23.70 8.15
N THR A 460 -1.83 -24.52 8.52
CA THR A 460 -0.83 -24.24 9.55
C THR A 460 0.47 -23.80 8.90
N GLY A 461 0.82 -22.54 9.06
CA GLY A 461 2.11 -21.97 8.69
C GLY A 461 3.21 -22.28 9.71
N ARG A 462 4.23 -21.42 9.79
CA ARG A 462 5.33 -21.57 10.77
C ARG A 462 4.89 -21.34 12.22
N SER A 463 4.01 -20.37 12.42
CA SER A 463 3.55 -19.92 13.74
C SER A 463 2.12 -19.38 13.70
N LEU A 464 1.47 -19.44 12.55
CA LEU A 464 0.13 -18.90 12.32
C LEU A 464 -0.73 -20.01 11.74
N ASP A 465 -2.03 -19.96 12.05
CA ASP A 465 -3.00 -20.96 11.64
C ASP A 465 -4.27 -20.25 11.17
N GLY A 466 -4.91 -20.80 10.14
CA GLY A 466 -6.12 -20.19 9.61
C GLY A 466 -6.98 -21.15 8.79
N PRO A 467 -8.23 -20.77 8.51
CA PRO A 467 -9.11 -21.55 7.65
C PRO A 467 -8.60 -21.58 6.21
N LEU A 468 -8.93 -22.67 5.53
CA LEU A 468 -8.68 -22.89 4.12
C LEU A 468 -9.96 -23.33 3.42
N SER A 469 -10.20 -22.80 2.24
CA SER A 469 -11.25 -23.26 1.33
C SER A 469 -10.73 -23.35 -0.10
N GLY A 470 -11.36 -24.16 -0.94
CA GLY A 470 -10.88 -24.35 -2.29
C GLY A 470 -11.80 -25.18 -3.18
N THR A 471 -11.33 -25.42 -4.39
CA THR A 471 -12.02 -26.23 -5.39
C THR A 471 -11.04 -27.11 -6.16
N VAL A 472 -11.53 -28.24 -6.65
CA VAL A 472 -10.83 -29.15 -7.56
C VAL A 472 -11.58 -29.22 -8.88
N ASP A 473 -10.86 -29.14 -10.00
CA ASP A 473 -11.37 -29.26 -11.38
C ASP A 473 -10.52 -30.29 -12.13
N GLY A 474 -10.97 -31.55 -12.15
CA GLY A 474 -10.17 -32.67 -12.64
C GLY A 474 -8.88 -32.82 -11.83
N GLU A 475 -7.73 -32.53 -12.45
CA GLU A 475 -6.41 -32.52 -11.81
C GLU A 475 -6.04 -31.17 -11.20
N ARG A 476 -6.76 -30.10 -11.51
CA ARG A 476 -6.41 -28.75 -11.04
C ARG A 476 -6.96 -28.52 -9.66
N VAL A 477 -6.15 -27.97 -8.77
CA VAL A 477 -6.54 -27.55 -7.42
C VAL A 477 -6.32 -26.06 -7.26
N ARG A 478 -7.29 -25.39 -6.66
CA ARG A 478 -7.18 -24.00 -6.20
C ARG A 478 -7.62 -23.92 -4.75
N MET A 479 -6.76 -23.45 -3.86
CA MET A 479 -7.06 -23.29 -2.44
C MET A 479 -6.68 -21.89 -1.98
N ARG A 480 -7.49 -21.28 -1.13
CA ARG A 480 -7.21 -20.01 -0.48
C ARG A 480 -7.22 -20.20 1.03
N SER A 481 -6.29 -19.55 1.70
CA SER A 481 -6.25 -19.47 3.17
C SER A 481 -5.90 -18.06 3.63
N SER A 482 -6.31 -17.74 4.85
CA SER A 482 -6.05 -16.46 5.53
C SER A 482 -5.58 -16.78 6.93
N LEU A 483 -4.34 -16.43 7.27
CA LEU A 483 -3.72 -16.73 8.55
C LEU A 483 -3.68 -15.44 9.37
N PRO A 484 -4.52 -15.28 10.41
CA PRO A 484 -4.57 -14.07 11.21
C PRO A 484 -3.24 -13.78 11.90
N TYR A 485 -2.82 -12.52 11.89
CA TYR A 485 -1.65 -12.02 12.60
C TYR A 485 -1.90 -10.58 13.04
N GLU A 486 -2.12 -10.42 14.34
CA GLU A 486 -2.39 -9.12 14.94
C GLU A 486 -3.58 -8.41 14.24
N GLY A 487 -3.43 -7.15 13.82
CA GLY A 487 -4.46 -6.40 13.10
C GLY A 487 -4.60 -6.72 11.61
N SER A 488 -4.03 -7.83 11.13
CA SER A 488 -3.98 -8.19 9.72
C SER A 488 -4.08 -9.70 9.52
N ASP A 489 -4.06 -10.12 8.26
CA ASP A 489 -3.98 -11.51 7.84
C ASP A 489 -2.85 -11.71 6.82
N VAL A 490 -2.25 -12.90 6.83
CA VAL A 490 -1.36 -13.38 5.78
C VAL A 490 -2.17 -14.30 4.85
N GLY A 491 -2.42 -13.84 3.62
CA GLY A 491 -3.19 -14.58 2.63
C GLY A 491 -2.34 -15.45 1.72
N PHE A 492 -2.82 -16.66 1.42
CA PHE A 492 -2.23 -17.55 0.42
C PHE A 492 -3.31 -18.00 -0.57
N VAL A 493 -2.99 -17.98 -1.87
CA VAL A 493 -3.82 -18.60 -2.92
C VAL A 493 -2.96 -19.61 -3.68
N PHE A 494 -3.13 -20.88 -3.36
CA PHE A 494 -2.47 -22.00 -4.01
C PHE A 494 -3.20 -22.36 -5.30
N GLU A 495 -2.48 -22.48 -6.39
CA GLU A 495 -2.95 -23.02 -7.67
C GLU A 495 -1.97 -24.08 -8.16
N GLY A 496 -2.48 -25.23 -8.59
CA GLY A 496 -1.60 -26.32 -8.98
C GLY A 496 -2.31 -27.54 -9.53
N GLN A 497 -1.55 -28.62 -9.63
CA GLN A 497 -2.03 -29.95 -9.99
C GLN A 497 -2.05 -30.84 -8.75
N ALA A 498 -3.08 -31.66 -8.64
CA ALA A 498 -3.29 -32.58 -7.53
C ALA A 498 -3.40 -34.03 -8.03
N GLY A 499 -2.65 -34.92 -7.38
CA GLY A 499 -2.75 -36.36 -7.49
C GLY A 499 -3.03 -37.00 -6.15
N GLU A 500 -3.08 -38.33 -6.11
CA GLU A 500 -3.45 -39.07 -4.90
C GLU A 500 -2.47 -38.86 -3.73
N GLN A 501 -1.16 -38.81 -4.00
CA GLN A 501 -0.12 -38.75 -2.96
C GLN A 501 0.67 -37.43 -2.94
N SER A 502 0.51 -36.59 -3.96
CA SER A 502 1.27 -35.35 -4.13
C SER A 502 0.46 -34.25 -4.79
N MET A 503 0.75 -32.99 -4.43
CA MET A 503 0.29 -31.80 -5.14
C MET A 503 1.46 -30.86 -5.41
N GLN A 504 1.37 -30.02 -6.44
CA GLN A 504 2.39 -29.02 -6.72
C GLN A 504 1.86 -27.87 -7.56
N GLY A 505 2.47 -26.70 -7.42
CA GLY A 505 2.16 -25.56 -8.27
C GLY A 505 2.76 -24.26 -7.81
N GLU A 506 2.03 -23.18 -8.05
CA GLU A 506 2.37 -21.83 -7.62
C GLU A 506 1.41 -21.38 -6.51
N VAL A 507 1.90 -20.54 -5.61
CA VAL A 507 1.09 -19.91 -4.58
C VAL A 507 1.28 -18.40 -4.64
N SER A 508 0.19 -17.66 -4.78
CA SER A 508 0.18 -16.22 -4.57
C SER A 508 0.24 -15.91 -3.08
N LEU A 509 1.14 -15.01 -2.71
CA LEU A 509 1.36 -14.50 -1.36
C LEU A 509 0.71 -13.12 -1.19
N GLY A 510 -0.35 -12.83 -1.96
CA GLY A 510 -0.97 -11.51 -2.00
C GLY A 510 0.00 -10.45 -2.53
N GLU A 511 0.23 -9.41 -1.74
CA GLU A 511 1.11 -8.29 -2.12
C GLU A 511 2.61 -8.65 -2.18
N TYR A 512 3.01 -9.81 -1.64
CA TYR A 512 4.41 -10.26 -1.60
C TYR A 512 4.84 -11.08 -2.82
N GLY A 513 4.00 -11.14 -3.86
CA GLY A 513 4.29 -11.85 -5.11
C GLY A 513 3.88 -13.33 -5.07
N THR A 514 4.69 -14.19 -5.68
CA THR A 514 4.39 -15.62 -5.83
C THR A 514 5.55 -16.49 -5.36
N ALA A 515 5.25 -17.74 -5.01
CA ALA A 515 6.21 -18.77 -4.63
C ALA A 515 5.82 -20.12 -5.24
N ARG A 516 6.77 -21.06 -5.29
CA ARG A 516 6.47 -22.45 -5.67
C ARG A 516 6.11 -23.25 -4.43
N TRP A 517 5.25 -24.25 -4.60
CA TRP A 517 4.93 -25.19 -3.53
C TRP A 517 4.84 -26.62 -4.05
N THR A 518 5.19 -27.55 -3.18
CA THR A 518 4.89 -28.98 -3.33
C THR A 518 4.24 -29.47 -2.05
N ALA A 519 3.41 -30.50 -2.14
CA ALA A 519 2.80 -31.14 -0.99
C ALA A 519 2.87 -32.66 -1.10
N ARG A 520 3.09 -33.31 0.04
CA ARG A 520 3.04 -34.77 0.19
C ARG A 520 1.99 -35.16 1.23
N ARG A 521 1.24 -36.21 0.93
CA ARG A 521 0.26 -36.75 1.88
C ARG A 521 0.99 -37.39 3.06
N LEU A 522 0.55 -37.10 4.29
CA LEU A 522 1.05 -37.75 5.50
C LEU A 522 0.30 -39.06 5.74
N LYS A 523 1.02 -40.13 6.10
CA LYS A 523 0.40 -41.41 6.45
C LYS A 523 -0.30 -41.30 7.80
N THR A 524 -1.39 -42.04 7.98
CA THR A 524 -2.13 -42.10 9.24
C THR A 524 -1.20 -42.56 10.37
N GLY A 525 -0.80 -41.64 11.27
CA GLY A 525 0.09 -41.92 12.41
C GLY A 525 1.41 -41.13 12.44
N GLU A 526 1.76 -40.39 11.38
CA GLU A 526 2.89 -39.44 11.40
C GLU A 526 2.39 -38.08 11.90
N ALA A 527 2.77 -37.69 13.12
CA ALA A 527 2.39 -36.44 13.80
C ALA A 527 3.53 -35.43 13.83
#